data_AF-A0A2E3SLT6-F1
#
_entry.id   AF-A0A2E3SLT6-F1
#
_cell.length_a   1.000
_cell.length_b   1.000
_cell.length_c   1.000
_cell.angle_alpha   90.00
_cell.angle_beta   90.00
_cell.angle_gamma   90.00
#
_symmetry.space_group_name_H-M   'P 1'
#
loop_
_entity.id
_entity.type
_entity.pdbx_description
1 polymer ?
#
loop_
_entity_poly.entity_id
_entity_poly.type
_entity_poly.pdbx_seq_one_letter_code
_entity_poly.pdbx_strand_id
1 'polypeptide(L)' 'MKGILFLSTCMFFLAFSSPALSGDISAGEARYAQNCGNCHGPGGMGLASYPKISGKEIPYLKDRLETYRA' A
#
# COMPACT_ATOMS: atom_id res chain seq x y z
N MET A 1 -26.92 -30.64 21.03
CA MET A 1 -27.33 -30.21 19.66
C MET A 1 -27.18 -28.71 19.43
N LYS A 2 -27.60 -27.83 20.35
CA LYS A 2 -27.48 -26.35 20.22
C LYS A 2 -26.03 -25.82 20.24
N GLY A 3 -25.12 -26.50 20.97
CA GLY A 3 -23.70 -26.09 21.06
C GLY A 3 -22.84 -26.42 19.82
N ILE A 4 -23.17 -27.47 19.06
CA ILE A 4 -22.50 -27.82 17.80
C ILE A 4 -22.85 -26.82 16.70
N LEU A 5 -24.09 -26.31 16.71
CA LEU A 5 -24.53 -25.27 15.78
C LEU A 5 -23.83 -23.92 16.05
N PHE A 6 -23.53 -23.62 17.31
CA PHE A 6 -22.85 -22.39 17.73
C PHE A 6 -21.33 -22.42 17.47
N LEU A 7 -20.71 -23.60 17.50
CA LEU A 7 -19.29 -23.78 17.21
C LEU A 7 -18.99 -23.67 15.69
N SER A 8 -19.94 -24.10 14.85
CA SER A 8 -19.82 -24.08 13.39
C SER A 8 -19.85 -22.65 12.80
N THR A 9 -20.68 -21.75 13.36
CA THR A 9 -20.75 -20.34 12.93
C THR A 9 -19.51 -19.53 13.29
N CYS A 10 -18.81 -19.87 14.38
CA CYS A 10 -17.53 -19.23 14.74
C CYS A 10 -16.40 -19.60 13.76
N MET A 11 -16.42 -20.82 13.23
CA MET A 11 -15.38 -21.32 12.32
C MET A 11 -15.51 -20.71 10.91
N PHE A 12 -16.71 -20.24 10.53
CA PHE A 12 -16.94 -19.57 9.24
C PHE A 12 -16.42 -18.12 9.21
N PHE A 13 -16.29 -17.46 10.37
CA PHE A 13 -15.80 -16.07 10.44
C PHE A 13 -14.27 -15.93 10.38
N LEU A 14 -13.52 -16.97 10.79
CA LEU A 14 -12.06 -16.99 10.71
C LEU A 14 -11.52 -17.19 9.28
N ALA A 15 -12.35 -17.70 8.35
CA ALA A 15 -11.96 -17.97 6.97
C ALA A 15 -11.89 -16.72 6.07
N PHE A 16 -12.36 -15.55 6.54
CA PHE A 16 -12.37 -14.28 5.79
C PHE A 16 -11.36 -13.24 6.31
N SER A 17 -10.36 -13.66 7.09
CA SER A 17 -9.26 -12.77 7.46
C SER A 17 -8.32 -12.58 6.27
N SER A 18 -8.60 -11.57 5.45
CA SER A 18 -7.68 -11.12 4.39
C SER A 18 -6.34 -10.72 5.01
N PRO A 19 -5.21 -11.31 4.58
CA PRO A 19 -3.91 -10.82 4.97
C PRO A 19 -3.59 -9.60 4.11
N ALA A 20 -3.79 -8.39 4.62
CA ALA A 20 -3.22 -7.20 3.97
C ALA A 20 -2.97 -6.08 4.97
N LEU A 21 -2.13 -6.34 5.96
CA LEU A 21 -1.56 -5.27 6.81
C LEU A 21 -0.35 -4.58 6.13
N SER A 22 0.17 -5.15 5.03
CA SER A 22 1.29 -4.62 4.26
C SER A 22 0.83 -4.13 2.89
N GLY A 23 1.50 -3.09 2.37
CA GLY A 23 1.29 -2.63 1.00
C GLY A 23 1.67 -3.68 -0.05
N ASP A 24 0.98 -3.63 -1.19
CA ASP A 24 1.28 -4.45 -2.38
C ASP A 24 2.41 -3.78 -3.20
N ILE A 25 3.57 -4.46 -3.24
CA ILE A 25 4.76 -3.96 -3.93
C ILE A 25 4.52 -3.87 -5.44
N SER A 26 3.94 -4.91 -6.06
CA SER A 26 3.71 -4.96 -7.51
C SER A 26 2.75 -3.85 -7.94
N ALA A 27 1.66 -3.67 -7.19
CA ALA A 27 0.72 -2.60 -7.45
C ALA A 27 1.32 -1.21 -7.15
N GLY A 28 2.29 -1.11 -6.24
CA GLY A 28 3.07 0.11 -5.99
C GLY A 28 4.00 0.46 -7.15
N GLU A 29 4.75 -0.50 -7.66
CA GLU A 29 5.64 -0.37 -8.82
C GLU A 29 4.88 0.05 -10.07
N ALA A 30 3.74 -0.59 -10.35
CA ALA A 30 2.89 -0.24 -11.48
C ALA A 30 2.40 1.21 -11.41
N ARG A 31 1.92 1.66 -10.23
CA ARG A 31 1.49 3.06 -10.03
C ARG A 31 2.64 4.05 -10.15
N TYR A 32 3.81 3.68 -9.63
CA TYR A 32 5.02 4.50 -9.75
C TYR A 32 5.40 4.71 -11.21
N ALA A 33 5.44 3.64 -12.00
CA ALA A 33 5.78 3.70 -13.41
C ALA A 33 4.78 4.56 -14.21
N GLN A 34 3.48 4.45 -13.92
CA GLN A 34 2.43 5.16 -14.64
C GLN A 34 2.42 6.68 -14.34
N ASN A 35 2.60 7.07 -13.07
CA ASN A 35 2.27 8.43 -12.64
C ASN A 35 3.46 9.24 -12.10
N CYS A 36 4.54 8.58 -11.64
CA CYS A 36 5.58 9.21 -10.85
C CYS A 36 6.94 9.21 -11.55
N GLY A 37 7.27 8.10 -12.23
CA GLY A 37 8.60 7.84 -12.77
C GLY A 37 9.09 8.84 -13.81
N ASN A 38 8.17 9.46 -14.55
CA ASN A 38 8.51 10.48 -15.55
C ASN A 38 9.20 11.72 -14.93
N CYS A 39 8.87 12.05 -13.68
CA CYS A 39 9.44 13.19 -12.98
C CYS A 39 10.46 12.76 -11.92
N HIS A 40 10.14 11.73 -11.13
CA HIS A 40 11.00 11.29 -10.03
C HIS A 40 12.08 10.27 -10.44
N GLY A 41 12.19 9.99 -11.74
CA GLY A 41 13.24 9.16 -12.33
C GLY A 41 13.12 7.66 -12.02
N PRO A 42 14.02 6.82 -12.54
CA PRO A 42 14.04 5.39 -12.24
C PRO A 42 14.20 5.15 -10.73
N GLY A 43 13.35 4.29 -10.16
CA GLY A 43 13.43 3.91 -8.75
C GLY A 43 13.31 5.07 -7.75
N GLY A 44 12.69 6.19 -8.12
CA GLY A 44 12.48 7.33 -7.23
C GLY A 44 13.75 8.11 -6.89
N MET A 45 14.80 8.02 -7.71
CA MET A 45 16.10 8.64 -7.46
C MET A 45 16.12 10.17 -7.63
N GLY A 46 15.07 10.76 -8.21
CA GLY A 46 14.99 12.17 -8.56
C GLY A 46 15.61 12.47 -9.94
N LEU A 47 15.22 13.60 -10.52
CA LEU A 47 15.75 14.08 -11.80
C LEU A 47 15.68 15.62 -11.84
N ALA A 48 16.82 16.28 -12.10
CA ALA A 48 16.91 17.74 -12.13
C ALA A 48 16.26 18.39 -10.88
N SER A 49 15.18 19.16 -11.06
CA SER A 49 14.45 19.82 -9.97
C SER A 49 13.47 18.92 -9.23
N TYR A 50 13.21 17.70 -9.73
CA TYR A 50 12.32 16.74 -9.06
C TYR A 50 13.08 15.95 -7.99
N PRO A 51 12.62 15.98 -6.73
CA PRO A 51 13.37 15.42 -5.62
C PRO A 51 13.39 13.89 -5.63
N LYS A 52 14.42 13.32 -4.99
CA LYS A 52 14.51 11.91 -4.65
C LYS A 52 13.43 11.53 -3.63
N ILE A 53 12.60 10.55 -3.96
CA ILE A 53 11.57 9.99 -3.07
C ILE A 53 11.93 8.60 -2.52
N SER A 54 12.90 7.90 -3.11
CA SER A 54 13.32 6.59 -2.60
C SER A 54 14.04 6.68 -1.26
N GLY A 55 13.84 5.65 -0.44
CA GLY A 55 14.40 5.55 0.91
C GLY A 55 13.77 6.48 1.94
N LYS A 56 12.67 7.18 1.59
CA LYS A 56 11.87 7.93 2.57
C LYS A 56 10.99 6.98 3.36
N GLU A 57 10.73 7.34 4.61
CA GLU A 57 9.83 6.57 5.47
C GLU A 57 8.39 6.64 4.95
N ILE A 58 7.63 5.56 5.17
CA ILE A 58 6.22 5.45 4.77
C ILE A 58 5.38 6.66 5.25
N PRO A 59 5.48 7.11 6.53
CA PRO A 59 4.67 8.24 7.00
C PRO A 59 4.97 9.54 6.26
N TYR A 60 6.24 9.80 5.92
CA TYR A 60 6.63 10.98 5.16
C TYR A 60 6.01 10.96 3.75
N LEU A 61 6.15 9.84 3.03
CA LEU A 61 5.60 9.74 1.67
C LEU A 61 4.07 9.86 1.67
N LYS A 62 3.40 9.24 2.64
CA LYS A 62 1.95 9.35 2.81
C LYS A 62 1.52 10.80 3.03
N ASP A 63 2.15 11.49 3.97
CA ASP A 63 1.86 12.89 4.30
C ASP A 63 2.08 13.82 3.09
N ARG A 64 3.17 13.63 2.32
CA ARG A 64 3.40 14.40 1.09
C ARG A 64 2.32 14.15 0.04
N LEU A 65 1.95 12.89 -0.19
CA LEU A 65 0.88 12.55 -1.14
C LEU A 65 -0.46 13.16 -0.71
N GLU A 66 -0.79 13.13 0.58
CA GLU A 66 -2.01 13.74 1.11
C GLU A 66 -1.98 15.28 0.99
N THR A 67 -0.84 15.89 1.27
CA THR A 67 -0.64 17.35 1.14
C THR A 67 -0.85 17.85 -0.29
N TYR A 68 -0.39 17.10 -1.30
CA TYR A 68 -0.44 17.52 -2.71
C TYR A 68 -1.65 16.98 -3.50
N ARG A 69 -2.58 16.29 -2.84
CA ARG A 69 -3.77 15.66 -3.48
C ARG A 69 -4.95 16.61 -3.77
N ALA A 70 -4.76 17.93 -3.60
CA ALA A 70 -5.78 18.95 -3.86
C ALA A 70 -6.34 18.91 -5.28
#